data_AF-A0A0M2GQ86-F1
#
_entry.id   AF-A0A0M2GQ86-F1
#
_cell.length_a   1.000
_cell.length_b   1.000
_cell.length_c   1.000
_cell.angle_alpha   90.00
_cell.angle_beta   90.00
_cell.angle_gamma   90.00
#
_symmetry.space_group_name_H-M   'P 1'
#
loop_
_entity.id
_entity.type
_entity.pdbx_description
1 polymer ?
#
loop_
_entity_poly.entity_id
_entity_poly.type
_entity_poly.pdbx_seq_one_letter_code
_entity_poly.pdbx_strand_id
1 'polypeptide(L)'
;MNKPLRRIAIFCGLLVMALLIRDNWIQYVQADELRTDKNNRRVIIERYASPRGDIIVDGKPITGSAETPGSDFKFKRTYKDGAMWAPVTGYASQAFGATQLENLEDGILTGNDDRLFFRNTLDMLTGKKQQGGNVVTTLNAAAQKAAYNGLKRQGGKGAVAAIEPSTGKILALASYPSYDPSSFAGNSTTTDTKAWQKLLKKNNPDDPTLNRALRETYPPGSTFKVVTAAAALEDGLYPDPDEKTDSPDPWIMKGTNTKLPNEGNIPCKNATLRVALQYSCNTVFGKIGSDLGNDKMLDMAKKFGFTEEQFTPVRSTASVFSDDMNPSQTALSSIGQFNTAATPLQMAMVASAVANDGKLMKPYMVDELQSPGVDPIEKTDPEELSQPLSAENAQILQSMMETVVDKGTGSNAKIDGVKVGGKTGTAQHGVDNSENPYAWFISYAKGEDGSAPVAVAVVVEDDDAVRDDISGGGLAAPIARNVMEAVINSKK
;
A
#
# COMPACT_ATOMS: atom_id res chain seq x y z
N MET A 1 -0.95 78.57 8.23
CA MET A 1 -0.15 77.76 9.18
C MET A 1 1.26 78.35 9.30
N ASN A 2 1.77 78.54 10.52
CA ASN A 2 3.08 79.16 10.74
C ASN A 2 4.23 78.25 10.21
N LYS A 3 5.31 78.83 9.67
CA LYS A 3 6.43 78.05 9.06
C LYS A 3 7.03 76.98 9.99
N PRO A 4 7.23 77.22 11.30
CA PRO A 4 7.70 76.19 12.23
C PRO A 4 6.70 75.03 12.38
N LEU A 5 5.42 75.32 12.60
CA LEU A 5 4.34 74.33 12.69
C LEU A 5 4.25 73.45 11.44
N ARG A 6 4.39 74.03 10.24
CA ARG A 6 4.42 73.27 8.98
C ARG A 6 5.61 72.31 8.92
N ARG A 7 6.79 72.72 9.37
CA ARG A 7 7.99 71.85 9.39
C ARG A 7 7.83 70.70 10.38
N ILE A 8 7.29 70.97 11.57
CA ILE A 8 6.98 69.95 12.58
C ILE A 8 5.95 68.95 12.04
N ALA A 9 4.85 69.43 11.45
CA ALA A 9 3.82 68.55 10.89
C ALA A 9 4.36 67.65 9.76
N ILE A 10 5.20 68.17 8.86
CA ILE A 10 5.86 67.38 7.81
C ILE A 10 6.81 66.34 8.42
N PHE A 11 7.61 66.73 9.42
CA PHE A 11 8.53 65.81 10.10
C PHE A 11 7.79 64.67 10.81
N CYS A 12 6.74 64.98 11.56
CA CYS A 12 5.87 63.97 12.19
C CYS A 12 5.18 63.07 11.13
N GLY A 13 4.72 63.64 10.02
CA GLY A 13 4.14 62.88 8.91
C GLY A 13 5.13 61.89 8.28
N LEU A 14 6.40 62.29 8.10
CA LEU A 14 7.46 61.40 7.62
C LEU A 14 7.77 60.28 8.62
N LEU A 15 7.77 60.56 9.92
CA LEU A 15 7.95 59.53 10.96
C LEU A 15 6.80 58.51 10.97
N VAL A 16 5.55 58.97 10.86
CA VAL A 16 4.37 58.08 10.75
C VAL A 16 4.42 57.26 9.46
N MET A 17 4.79 57.86 8.33
CA MET A 17 4.95 57.14 7.07
C MET A 17 6.06 56.07 7.16
N ALA A 18 7.19 56.37 7.80
CA ALA A 18 8.26 55.40 8.02
C ALA A 18 7.82 54.23 8.93
N LEU A 19 7.01 54.51 9.96
CA LEU A 19 6.41 53.47 10.80
C LEU A 19 5.43 52.59 10.01
N LEU A 20 4.55 53.18 9.20
CA LEU A 20 3.61 52.44 8.35
C LEU A 20 4.33 51.56 7.32
N ILE A 21 5.40 52.06 6.70
CA ILE A 21 6.25 51.28 5.78
C ILE A 21 6.91 50.12 6.52
N ARG A 22 7.44 50.35 7.74
CA ARG A 22 8.07 49.30 8.54
C ARG A 22 7.08 48.23 9.00
N ASP A 23 5.86 48.62 9.36
CA ASP A 23 4.80 47.72 9.76
C ASP A 23 4.35 46.84 8.59
N ASN A 24 4.10 47.43 7.41
CA ASN A 24 3.80 46.67 6.19
C ASN A 24 4.95 45.74 5.78
N TRP A 25 6.20 46.16 5.95
CA TRP A 25 7.36 45.30 5.71
C TRP A 25 7.36 44.07 6.63
N ILE A 26 7.04 44.25 7.92
CA ILE A 26 6.94 43.13 8.87
C ILE A 26 5.73 42.23 8.55
N GLN A 27 4.56 42.82 8.25
CA GLN A 27 3.30 42.11 8.05
C GLN A 27 3.15 41.43 6.69
N TYR A 28 3.92 41.83 5.66
CA TYR A 28 3.78 41.31 4.30
C TYR A 28 5.08 40.73 3.73
N VAL A 29 6.26 41.32 4.04
CA VAL A 29 7.54 40.86 3.49
C VAL A 29 8.25 39.88 4.43
N GLN A 30 8.21 40.12 5.75
CA GLN A 30 8.80 39.23 6.75
C GLN A 30 7.78 38.25 7.37
N ALA A 31 6.53 38.25 6.90
CA ALA A 31 5.45 37.47 7.48
C ALA A 31 5.76 35.96 7.48
N ASP A 32 6.19 35.42 6.34
CA ASP A 32 6.50 34.00 6.20
C ASP A 32 7.79 33.61 6.92
N GLU A 33 8.81 34.45 6.90
CA GLU A 33 10.04 34.27 7.68
C GLU A 33 9.73 34.15 9.18
N LEU A 34 8.96 35.09 9.73
CA LEU A 34 8.58 35.10 11.15
C LEU A 34 7.58 34.00 11.51
N ARG A 35 6.72 33.59 10.57
CA ARG A 35 5.78 32.47 10.73
C ARG A 35 6.49 31.11 10.74
N THR A 36 7.51 30.93 9.91
CA THR A 36 8.24 29.65 9.77
C THR A 36 9.50 29.55 10.63
N ASP A 37 9.90 30.60 11.35
CA ASP A 37 11.02 30.56 12.31
C ASP A 37 10.82 29.45 13.36
N LYS A 38 11.81 28.55 13.46
CA LYS A 38 11.87 27.42 14.40
C LYS A 38 11.68 27.79 15.88
N ASN A 39 11.92 29.04 16.26
CA ASN A 39 11.76 29.56 17.62
C ASN A 39 10.33 30.09 17.87
N ASN A 40 9.50 30.26 16.83
CA ASN A 40 8.14 30.76 16.95
C ASN A 40 7.19 29.66 17.44
N ARG A 41 7.29 29.34 18.74
CA ARG A 41 6.44 28.35 19.43
C ARG A 41 4.93 28.61 19.27
N ARG A 42 4.50 29.84 18.95
CA ARG A 42 3.07 30.18 18.78
C ARG A 42 2.39 29.37 17.69
N VAL A 43 3.08 29.09 16.58
CA VAL A 43 2.50 28.29 15.48
C VAL A 43 2.27 26.84 15.92
N ILE A 44 3.19 26.27 16.70
CA ILE A 44 3.05 24.91 17.23
C ILE A 44 2.01 24.87 18.36
N ILE A 45 1.93 25.90 19.20
CA ILE A 45 0.88 26.03 20.24
C ILE A 45 -0.50 26.07 19.57
N GLU A 46 -0.70 26.91 18.56
CA GLU A 46 -1.99 27.03 17.86
C GLU A 46 -2.37 25.73 17.15
N ARG A 47 -1.41 25.06 16.49
CA ARG A 47 -1.58 23.73 15.88
C ARG A 47 -2.16 22.69 16.84
N TYR A 48 -1.85 22.78 18.14
CA TYR A 48 -2.36 21.88 19.19
C TYR A 48 -3.39 22.56 20.12
N ALA A 49 -3.91 23.75 19.79
CA ALA A 49 -4.90 24.48 20.59
C ALA A 49 -6.35 24.05 20.31
N SER A 50 -6.59 23.47 19.12
CA SER A 50 -7.85 22.84 18.71
C SER A 50 -7.68 21.32 18.52
N PRO A 51 -8.77 20.53 18.61
CA PRO A 51 -8.76 19.15 18.16
C PRO A 51 -8.37 19.05 16.68
N ARG A 52 -7.49 18.09 16.38
CA ARG A 52 -7.23 17.65 15.01
C ARG A 52 -8.45 16.87 14.50
N GLY A 53 -8.86 17.10 13.25
CA GLY A 53 -9.92 16.34 12.60
C GLY A 53 -9.52 14.87 12.36
N ASP A 54 -10.45 14.01 11.95
CA ASP A 54 -10.27 12.57 12.08
C ASP A 54 -10.10 11.81 10.76
N ILE A 55 -9.33 10.71 10.84
CA ILE A 55 -9.24 9.70 9.79
C ILE A 55 -10.39 8.72 10.01
N ILE A 56 -11.22 8.55 8.98
CA ILE A 56 -12.49 7.81 9.01
C ILE A 56 -12.36 6.51 8.21
N VAL A 57 -12.86 5.41 8.78
CA VAL A 57 -12.97 4.07 8.18
C VAL A 57 -14.40 3.59 8.41
N ASP A 58 -15.10 3.10 7.37
CA ASP A 58 -16.50 2.65 7.45
C ASP A 58 -17.43 3.63 8.21
N GLY A 59 -17.28 4.93 7.93
CA GLY A 59 -18.04 6.02 8.56
C GLY A 59 -17.74 6.26 10.05
N LYS A 60 -16.66 5.69 10.60
CA LYS A 60 -16.27 5.82 12.01
C LYS A 60 -14.84 6.37 12.15
N PRO A 61 -14.60 7.33 13.07
CA PRO A 61 -13.25 7.79 13.34
C PRO A 61 -12.41 6.67 13.97
N ILE A 62 -11.22 6.44 13.40
CA ILE A 62 -10.18 5.56 13.97
C ILE A 62 -9.10 6.36 14.71
N THR A 63 -9.08 7.67 14.54
CA THR A 63 -8.28 8.62 15.32
C THR A 63 -9.16 9.42 16.28
N GLY A 64 -8.55 10.26 17.11
CA GLY A 64 -9.22 11.27 17.90
C GLY A 64 -8.22 12.29 18.45
N SER A 65 -8.69 13.20 19.31
CA SER A 65 -7.84 14.12 20.06
C SER A 65 -8.18 14.05 21.55
N ALA A 66 -7.16 14.04 22.43
CA ALA A 66 -7.32 14.05 23.88
C ALA A 66 -6.57 15.24 24.50
N GLU A 67 -7.13 15.83 25.56
CA GLU A 67 -6.47 16.93 26.26
C GLU A 67 -5.21 16.46 27.00
N THR A 68 -4.19 17.33 27.04
CA THR A 68 -2.93 17.15 27.77
C THR A 68 -2.81 18.21 28.88
N PRO A 69 -3.33 17.95 30.10
CA PRO A 69 -3.27 18.90 31.21
C PRO A 69 -1.84 19.32 31.55
N GLY A 70 -1.64 20.62 31.77
CA GLY A 70 -0.33 21.18 32.16
C GLY A 70 0.70 21.29 31.02
N SER A 71 0.31 21.08 29.76
CA SER A 71 1.14 21.33 28.58
C SER A 71 0.70 22.60 27.84
N ASP A 72 1.66 23.34 27.26
CA ASP A 72 1.38 24.44 26.32
C ASP A 72 0.62 23.92 25.06
N PHE A 73 0.74 22.63 24.76
CA PHE A 73 0.03 21.97 23.68
C PHE A 73 -1.24 21.34 24.27
N LYS A 74 -2.41 21.90 23.95
CA LYS A 74 -3.66 21.51 24.61
C LYS A 74 -4.12 20.10 24.24
N PHE A 75 -3.99 19.71 22.98
CA PHE A 75 -4.44 18.40 22.48
C PHE A 75 -3.28 17.55 21.95
N LYS A 76 -3.30 16.25 22.29
CA LYS A 76 -2.50 15.21 21.63
C LYS A 76 -3.40 14.28 20.83
N ARG A 77 -2.81 13.60 19.84
CA ARG A 77 -3.51 12.63 19.00
C ARG A 77 -3.78 11.32 19.75
N THR A 78 -4.88 10.65 19.43
CA THR A 78 -5.22 9.31 19.91
C THR A 78 -5.61 8.40 18.75
N TYR A 79 -5.42 7.09 18.91
CA TYR A 79 -5.66 6.08 17.88
C TYR A 79 -6.41 4.90 18.48
N LYS A 80 -7.55 4.56 17.90
CA LYS A 80 -8.30 3.35 18.23
C LYS A 80 -7.65 2.18 17.49
N ASP A 81 -7.31 1.11 18.21
CA ASP A 81 -6.61 -0.06 17.66
C ASP A 81 -5.31 0.34 16.90
N GLY A 82 -4.57 1.33 17.41
CA GLY A 82 -3.53 2.07 16.66
C GLY A 82 -2.51 1.21 15.90
N ALA A 83 -2.04 0.10 16.48
CA ALA A 83 -1.10 -0.81 15.81
C ALA A 83 -1.67 -1.53 14.57
N MET A 84 -2.99 -1.63 14.44
CA MET A 84 -3.65 -2.17 13.25
C MET A 84 -3.70 -1.15 12.10
N TRP A 85 -3.68 0.15 12.42
CA TRP A 85 -3.88 1.25 11.48
C TRP A 85 -2.60 2.05 11.17
N ALA A 86 -1.56 1.96 12.00
CA ALA A 86 -0.31 2.68 11.84
C ALA A 86 0.36 2.60 10.44
N PRO A 87 0.27 1.50 9.66
CA PRO A 87 0.77 1.48 8.28
C PRO A 87 0.09 2.52 7.36
N VAL A 88 -1.19 2.80 7.62
CA VAL A 88 -2.03 3.76 6.88
C VAL A 88 -1.96 5.14 7.53
N THR A 89 -2.33 5.26 8.81
CA THR A 89 -2.41 6.56 9.49
C THR A 89 -1.03 7.17 9.65
N GLY A 90 0.00 6.36 9.82
CA GLY A 90 1.26 6.81 10.40
C GLY A 90 1.02 7.26 11.83
N TYR A 91 1.68 8.36 12.19
CA TYR A 91 1.52 9.03 13.48
C TYR A 91 1.45 10.55 13.32
N ALA A 92 0.93 11.23 14.33
CA ALA A 92 1.09 12.65 14.61
C ALA A 92 1.47 12.80 16.08
N SER A 93 2.68 13.32 16.34
CA SER A 93 3.27 13.49 17.66
C SER A 93 3.65 14.94 17.90
N GLN A 94 3.33 15.43 19.10
CA GLN A 94 3.75 16.74 19.58
C GLN A 94 5.29 16.92 19.64
N ALA A 95 6.06 15.82 19.74
CA ALA A 95 7.53 15.84 19.80
C ALA A 95 8.23 15.34 18.53
N PHE A 96 7.62 14.41 17.78
CA PHE A 96 8.29 13.67 16.70
C PHE A 96 7.74 13.93 15.29
N GLY A 97 6.85 14.91 15.12
CA GLY A 97 6.27 15.28 13.82
C GLY A 97 5.15 14.35 13.38
N ALA A 98 4.95 14.18 12.08
CA ALA A 98 3.92 13.30 11.53
C ALA A 98 4.43 12.45 10.35
N THR A 99 3.70 11.38 9.99
CA THR A 99 3.99 10.49 8.84
C THR A 99 2.70 10.01 8.16
N GLN A 100 2.83 9.42 6.95
CA GLN A 100 1.71 8.84 6.18
C GLN A 100 0.52 9.82 6.03
N LEU A 101 -0.75 9.35 6.10
CA LEU A 101 -1.92 10.22 5.98
C LEU A 101 -1.95 11.35 7.02
N GLU A 102 -1.45 11.11 8.23
CA GLU A 102 -1.32 12.17 9.26
C GLU A 102 -0.35 13.28 8.85
N ASN A 103 0.56 13.07 7.90
CA ASN A 103 1.41 14.14 7.36
C ASN A 103 0.93 14.67 6.00
N LEU A 104 0.45 13.78 5.13
CA LEU A 104 0.02 14.14 3.78
C LEU A 104 -1.23 15.03 3.81
N GLU A 105 -2.20 14.70 4.66
CA GLU A 105 -3.45 15.46 4.80
C GLU A 105 -3.40 16.47 5.95
N ASP A 106 -2.20 16.91 6.36
CA ASP A 106 -2.02 17.77 7.53
C ASP A 106 -2.72 19.13 7.42
N GLY A 107 -2.81 19.69 6.20
CA GLY A 107 -3.58 20.90 5.91
C GLY A 107 -5.05 20.74 6.28
N ILE A 108 -5.69 19.69 5.77
CA ILE A 108 -7.09 19.35 6.07
C ILE A 108 -7.26 19.05 7.56
N LEU A 109 -6.46 18.13 8.10
CA LEU A 109 -6.58 17.65 9.49
C LEU A 109 -6.31 18.74 10.55
N THR A 110 -5.54 19.79 10.24
CA THR A 110 -5.37 20.98 11.11
C THR A 110 -6.31 22.14 10.77
N GLY A 111 -7.02 22.06 9.65
CA GLY A 111 -7.89 23.12 9.16
C GLY A 111 -7.15 24.27 8.46
N ASN A 112 -5.84 24.16 8.21
CA ASN A 112 -5.01 25.20 7.58
C ASN A 112 -4.95 25.12 6.05
N ASP A 113 -5.69 24.21 5.43
CA ASP A 113 -5.73 24.04 3.98
C ASP A 113 -6.36 25.25 3.25
N ASP A 114 -5.81 25.64 2.10
CA ASP A 114 -6.37 26.73 1.28
C ASP A 114 -7.79 26.39 0.78
N ARG A 115 -8.13 25.11 0.61
CA ARG A 115 -9.51 24.65 0.30
C ARG A 115 -10.51 25.00 1.41
N LEU A 116 -10.05 25.29 2.62
CA LEU A 116 -10.86 25.73 3.76
C LEU A 116 -10.90 27.26 3.95
N PHE A 117 -10.14 28.03 3.15
CA PHE A 117 -9.91 29.48 3.33
C PHE A 117 -11.19 30.30 3.50
N PHE A 118 -12.20 30.08 2.65
CA PHE A 118 -13.47 30.83 2.72
C PHE A 118 -14.21 30.61 4.04
N ARG A 119 -14.20 29.38 4.58
CA ARG A 119 -14.82 29.11 5.88
C ARG A 119 -13.94 29.62 7.02
N ASN A 120 -12.63 29.44 6.97
CA ASN A 120 -11.71 29.97 7.98
C ASN A 120 -11.84 31.50 8.11
N THR A 121 -12.08 32.20 6.99
CA THR A 121 -12.37 33.64 6.98
C THR A 121 -13.70 33.97 7.68
N LEU A 122 -14.75 33.18 7.45
CA LEU A 122 -16.04 33.32 8.13
C LEU A 122 -15.94 32.98 9.63
N ASP A 123 -15.20 31.93 9.99
CA ASP A 123 -14.97 31.53 11.38
C ASP A 123 -14.19 32.63 12.13
N MET A 124 -13.17 33.22 11.49
CA MET A 124 -12.45 34.40 12.02
C MET A 124 -13.40 35.61 12.22
N LEU A 125 -14.24 35.93 11.25
CA LEU A 125 -15.22 37.03 11.34
C LEU A 125 -16.30 36.80 12.40
N THR A 126 -16.66 35.54 12.67
CA THR A 126 -17.67 35.14 13.65
C THR A 126 -17.09 34.77 15.02
N GLY A 127 -15.76 34.83 15.19
CA GLY A 127 -15.07 34.48 16.44
C GLY A 127 -15.09 32.98 16.76
N LYS A 128 -15.41 32.12 15.80
CA LYS A 128 -15.34 30.67 15.95
C LYS A 128 -13.89 30.20 15.87
N LYS A 129 -13.56 29.16 16.65
CA LYS A 129 -12.24 28.52 16.58
C LYS A 129 -12.14 27.68 15.31
N GLN A 130 -11.00 27.77 14.63
CA GLN A 130 -10.65 26.88 13.52
C GLN A 130 -10.66 25.41 13.98
N GLN A 131 -11.20 24.54 13.12
CA GLN A 131 -11.32 23.10 13.34
C GLN A 131 -10.79 22.34 12.13
N GLY A 132 -10.17 21.18 12.37
CA GLY A 132 -9.69 20.29 11.33
C GLY A 132 -10.80 19.56 10.59
N GLY A 133 -10.59 19.35 9.28
CA GLY A 133 -11.39 18.46 8.45
C GLY A 133 -11.04 16.99 8.64
N ASN A 134 -11.85 16.12 8.04
CA ASN A 134 -11.71 14.68 8.14
C ASN A 134 -11.16 14.09 6.83
N VAL A 135 -10.50 12.94 6.95
CA VAL A 135 -9.98 12.16 5.81
C VAL A 135 -10.74 10.84 5.79
N VAL A 136 -11.66 10.69 4.85
CA VAL A 136 -12.41 9.44 4.65
C VAL A 136 -11.56 8.51 3.81
N THR A 137 -11.24 7.35 4.36
CA THR A 137 -10.44 6.33 3.67
C THR A 137 -11.32 5.33 2.94
N THR A 138 -10.74 4.63 1.97
CA THR A 138 -11.39 3.52 1.25
C THR A 138 -11.36 2.20 2.03
N LEU A 139 -10.77 2.19 3.21
CA LEU A 139 -10.45 0.99 3.97
C LEU A 139 -11.69 0.37 4.60
N ASN A 140 -11.66 -0.95 4.72
CA ASN A 140 -12.69 -1.76 5.35
C ASN A 140 -12.16 -2.30 6.69
N ALA A 141 -12.84 -1.98 7.79
CA ALA A 141 -12.41 -2.32 9.14
C ALA A 141 -12.38 -3.83 9.40
N ALA A 142 -13.28 -4.60 8.77
CA ALA A 142 -13.27 -6.05 8.89
C ALA A 142 -12.09 -6.68 8.14
N ALA A 143 -11.80 -6.22 6.92
CA ALA A 143 -10.68 -6.66 6.09
C ALA A 143 -9.32 -6.35 6.74
N GLN A 144 -9.11 -5.11 7.21
CA GLN A 144 -7.88 -4.74 7.92
C GLN A 144 -7.68 -5.60 9.18
N LYS A 145 -8.76 -5.84 9.94
CA LYS A 145 -8.72 -6.66 11.15
C LYS A 145 -8.44 -8.13 10.85
N ALA A 146 -8.98 -8.68 9.76
CA ALA A 146 -8.69 -10.04 9.31
C ALA A 146 -7.22 -10.17 8.89
N ALA A 147 -6.69 -9.20 8.14
CA ALA A 147 -5.31 -9.14 7.70
C ALA A 147 -4.33 -9.07 8.89
N TYR A 148 -4.48 -8.07 9.75
CA TYR A 148 -3.58 -7.83 10.89
C TYR A 148 -3.59 -8.99 11.89
N ASN A 149 -4.76 -9.54 12.24
CA ASN A 149 -4.85 -10.71 13.10
C ASN A 149 -4.43 -12.01 12.40
N GLY A 150 -4.41 -12.06 11.06
CA GLY A 150 -3.81 -13.13 10.29
C GLY A 150 -2.30 -13.16 10.50
N LEU A 151 -1.63 -12.06 10.14
CA LEU A 151 -0.17 -11.90 10.31
C LEU A 151 0.26 -12.14 11.77
N LYS A 152 -0.39 -11.46 12.73
CA LYS A 152 -0.10 -11.58 14.16
C LYS A 152 -0.23 -13.01 14.71
N ARG A 153 -1.08 -13.86 14.10
CA ARG A 153 -1.23 -15.26 14.53
C ARG A 153 -0.12 -16.18 14.02
N GLN A 154 0.49 -15.86 12.86
CA GLN A 154 1.69 -16.58 12.40
C GLN A 154 2.92 -16.17 13.24
N GLY A 155 2.96 -14.94 13.76
CA GLY A 155 4.01 -14.47 14.67
C GLY A 155 5.22 -13.87 13.95
N GLY A 156 5.56 -14.39 12.77
CA GLY A 156 6.55 -13.81 11.86
C GLY A 156 6.15 -12.44 11.28
N LYS A 157 7.09 -11.81 10.56
CA LYS A 157 6.86 -10.52 9.89
C LYS A 157 6.01 -10.72 8.63
N GLY A 158 5.49 -9.64 8.07
CA GLY A 158 4.82 -9.71 6.77
C GLY A 158 3.85 -8.58 6.51
N ALA A 159 3.08 -8.73 5.43
CA ALA A 159 2.16 -7.71 4.96
C ALA A 159 0.97 -8.30 4.18
N VAL A 160 -0.10 -7.52 4.15
CA VAL A 160 -1.28 -7.77 3.32
C VAL A 160 -1.69 -6.48 2.62
N ALA A 161 -1.93 -6.56 1.32
CA ALA A 161 -2.66 -5.53 0.57
C ALA A 161 -3.94 -6.16 0.01
N ALA A 162 -5.06 -5.47 0.15
CA ALA A 162 -6.33 -5.83 -0.47
C ALA A 162 -6.90 -4.62 -1.22
N ILE A 163 -7.38 -4.85 -2.44
CA ILE A 163 -7.86 -3.82 -3.37
C ILE A 163 -9.25 -4.26 -3.88
N GLU A 164 -10.17 -3.32 -4.09
CA GLU A 164 -11.40 -3.55 -4.86
C GLU A 164 -11.09 -3.47 -6.37
N PRO A 165 -11.20 -4.57 -7.12
CA PRO A 165 -10.74 -4.63 -8.51
C PRO A 165 -11.35 -3.61 -9.47
N SER A 166 -12.65 -3.31 -9.32
CA SER A 166 -13.40 -2.43 -10.23
C SER A 166 -13.13 -0.93 -10.03
N THR A 167 -12.47 -0.54 -8.93
CA THR A 167 -12.25 0.86 -8.58
C THR A 167 -10.80 1.20 -8.28
N GLY A 168 -10.00 0.25 -7.77
CA GLY A 168 -8.67 0.54 -7.23
C GLY A 168 -8.68 0.94 -5.75
N LYS A 169 -9.84 0.95 -5.08
CA LYS A 169 -9.94 1.24 -3.65
C LYS A 169 -9.10 0.26 -2.83
N ILE A 170 -8.17 0.76 -2.01
CA ILE A 170 -7.40 -0.06 -1.07
C ILE A 170 -8.32 -0.37 0.12
N LEU A 171 -8.73 -1.63 0.25
CA LEU A 171 -9.64 -2.13 1.29
C LEU A 171 -8.89 -2.53 2.56
N ALA A 172 -7.65 -3.00 2.44
CA ALA A 172 -6.76 -3.28 3.56
C ALA A 172 -5.30 -3.07 3.18
N LEU A 173 -4.51 -2.58 4.13
CA LEU A 173 -3.08 -2.34 4.01
C LEU A 173 -2.43 -2.60 5.37
N ALA A 174 -2.10 -3.86 5.65
CA ALA A 174 -1.54 -4.31 6.92
C ALA A 174 -0.03 -4.59 6.80
N SER A 175 0.72 -4.24 7.84
CA SER A 175 2.14 -4.58 8.03
C SER A 175 2.30 -5.13 9.45
N TYR A 176 3.12 -6.16 9.62
CA TYR A 176 3.44 -6.73 10.92
C TYR A 176 4.95 -7.04 11.03
N PRO A 177 5.58 -6.84 12.20
CA PRO A 177 5.04 -6.17 13.38
C PRO A 177 4.75 -4.69 13.13
N SER A 178 3.98 -4.07 14.03
CA SER A 178 3.61 -2.65 13.96
C SER A 178 3.63 -2.02 15.36
N TYR A 179 3.23 -0.76 15.47
CA TYR A 179 3.35 0.05 16.68
C TYR A 179 2.07 0.83 16.97
N ASP A 180 1.72 1.06 18.24
CA ASP A 180 0.64 1.97 18.60
C ASP A 180 1.15 3.42 18.63
N PRO A 181 0.69 4.31 17.71
CA PRO A 181 1.13 5.71 17.68
C PRO A 181 0.73 6.48 18.95
N SER A 182 -0.30 6.04 19.67
CA SER A 182 -0.76 6.65 20.94
C SER A 182 0.32 6.63 22.02
N SER A 183 1.30 5.73 21.93
CA SER A 183 2.36 5.55 22.91
C SER A 183 3.44 6.66 22.91
N PHE A 184 3.49 7.50 21.87
CA PHE A 184 4.42 8.64 21.75
C PHE A 184 3.80 9.89 21.10
N ALA A 185 2.46 10.00 21.10
CA ALA A 185 1.74 11.14 20.48
C ALA A 185 1.91 12.47 21.24
N GLY A 186 2.40 12.45 22.49
CA GLY A 186 2.62 13.62 23.34
C GLY A 186 4.08 14.09 23.37
N ASN A 187 4.33 15.16 24.12
CA ASN A 187 5.63 15.84 24.22
C ASN A 187 6.47 15.48 25.47
N SER A 188 6.15 14.39 26.19
CA SER A 188 6.89 14.03 27.39
C SER A 188 8.33 13.63 27.07
N THR A 189 9.28 14.35 27.66
CA THR A 189 10.71 14.08 27.52
C THR A 189 11.12 12.72 28.10
N THR A 190 10.25 12.05 28.86
CA THR A 190 10.51 10.75 29.50
C THR A 190 9.71 9.61 28.88
N THR A 191 8.37 9.67 28.87
CA THR A 191 7.50 8.57 28.41
C THR A 191 7.55 8.42 26.89
N ASP A 192 7.20 9.48 26.17
CA ASP A 192 7.07 9.48 24.72
C ASP A 192 8.46 9.33 24.07
N THR A 193 9.51 9.98 24.60
CA THR A 193 10.91 9.72 24.20
C THR A 193 11.31 8.26 24.35
N LYS A 194 10.96 7.60 25.47
CA LYS A 194 11.33 6.19 25.70
C LYS A 194 10.54 5.24 24.80
N ALA A 195 9.29 5.54 24.49
CA ALA A 195 8.49 4.81 23.52
C ALA A 195 9.09 4.97 22.10
N TRP A 196 9.35 6.20 21.68
CA TRP A 196 9.98 6.51 20.38
C TRP A 196 11.33 5.80 20.20
N GLN A 197 12.23 5.89 21.19
CA GLN A 197 13.54 5.22 21.09
C GLN A 197 13.41 3.70 20.92
N LYS A 198 12.38 3.03 21.48
CA LYS A 198 12.15 1.59 21.26
C LYS A 198 11.72 1.24 19.83
N LEU A 199 11.18 2.19 19.07
CA LEU A 199 10.71 1.93 17.70
C LEU A 199 11.82 2.11 16.65
N LEU A 200 12.88 2.86 16.96
CA LEU A 200 14.00 3.06 16.06
C LEU A 200 14.66 1.73 15.69
N LYS A 201 14.85 1.46 14.40
CA LYS A 201 15.43 0.21 13.85
C LYS A 201 16.70 -0.28 14.55
N LYS A 202 17.57 0.65 14.99
CA LYS A 202 18.79 0.34 15.78
C LYS A 202 18.54 -0.35 17.13
N ASN A 203 17.34 -0.20 17.68
CA ASN A 203 16.91 -0.70 18.99
C ASN A 203 15.81 -1.77 18.87
N ASN A 204 15.16 -1.89 17.70
CA ASN A 204 14.22 -2.94 17.37
C ASN A 204 14.48 -3.43 15.93
N PRO A 205 15.13 -4.59 15.74
CA PRO A 205 15.52 -5.09 14.42
C PRO A 205 14.33 -5.47 13.54
N ASP A 206 13.15 -5.73 14.12
CA ASP A 206 11.95 -6.10 13.36
C ASP A 206 11.31 -4.91 12.62
N ASP A 207 11.80 -3.70 12.86
CA ASP A 207 11.40 -2.46 12.19
C ASP A 207 9.87 -2.31 12.09
N PRO A 208 9.17 -2.15 13.23
CA PRO A 208 7.70 -2.03 13.23
C PRO A 208 7.21 -0.77 12.50
N THR A 209 8.10 0.20 12.27
CA THR A 209 7.83 1.42 11.50
C THR A 209 7.80 1.20 9.99
N LEU A 210 8.33 0.08 9.50
CA LEU A 210 8.32 -0.26 8.08
C LEU A 210 6.91 -0.67 7.62
N ASN A 211 6.32 0.12 6.71
CA ASN A 211 5.14 -0.30 5.96
C ASN A 211 5.57 -1.28 4.85
N ARG A 212 5.68 -2.56 5.20
CA ARG A 212 6.06 -3.67 4.29
C ARG A 212 5.16 -3.79 3.07
N ALA A 213 3.87 -3.45 3.20
CA ALA A 213 2.92 -3.53 2.10
C ALA A 213 3.20 -2.54 0.94
N LEU A 214 3.86 -1.42 1.24
CA LEU A 214 4.21 -0.37 0.27
C LEU A 214 5.71 -0.22 0.02
N ARG A 215 6.54 -0.43 1.04
CA ARG A 215 7.95 0.01 1.02
C ARG A 215 8.95 -1.11 0.79
N GLU A 216 8.61 -2.33 1.19
CA GLU A 216 9.49 -3.49 1.09
C GLU A 216 9.18 -4.29 -0.19
N THR A 217 10.22 -4.83 -0.82
CA THR A 217 10.10 -5.60 -2.06
C THR A 217 10.71 -6.98 -1.88
N TYR A 218 9.92 -8.02 -2.14
CA TYR A 218 10.32 -9.42 -1.98
C TYR A 218 10.32 -10.11 -3.35
N PRO A 219 11.13 -11.14 -3.60
CA PRO A 219 10.91 -12.00 -4.75
C PRO A 219 9.48 -12.58 -4.68
N PRO A 220 8.62 -12.35 -5.70
CA PRO A 220 7.24 -12.84 -5.69
C PRO A 220 7.14 -14.36 -5.92
N GLY A 221 8.23 -14.97 -6.40
CA GLY A 221 8.29 -16.40 -6.74
C GLY A 221 7.13 -16.82 -7.65
N SER A 222 6.57 -17.99 -7.36
CA SER A 222 5.52 -18.59 -8.21
C SER A 222 4.21 -17.80 -8.34
N THR A 223 4.02 -16.68 -7.63
CA THR A 223 2.89 -15.76 -7.90
C THR A 223 3.08 -14.96 -9.19
N PHE A 224 4.32 -14.65 -9.58
CA PHE A 224 4.64 -13.96 -10.84
C PHE A 224 4.34 -14.80 -12.10
N LYS A 225 4.13 -16.11 -11.94
CA LYS A 225 3.65 -16.98 -13.02
C LYS A 225 2.28 -16.55 -13.57
N VAL A 226 1.51 -15.76 -12.82
CA VAL A 226 0.27 -15.13 -13.31
C VAL A 226 0.57 -14.04 -14.35
N VAL A 227 1.60 -13.21 -14.13
CA VAL A 227 2.10 -12.23 -15.14
C VAL A 227 2.65 -12.96 -16.38
N THR A 228 3.35 -14.08 -16.16
CA THR A 228 3.93 -14.89 -17.26
C THR A 228 2.85 -15.64 -18.05
N ALA A 229 1.78 -16.11 -17.40
CA ALA A 229 0.62 -16.67 -18.08
C ALA A 229 -0.10 -15.59 -18.92
N ALA A 230 -0.29 -14.39 -18.37
CA ALA A 230 -0.86 -13.26 -19.09
C ALA A 230 -0.03 -12.90 -20.35
N ALA A 231 1.31 -12.85 -20.23
CA ALA A 231 2.20 -12.62 -21.35
C ALA A 231 2.05 -13.68 -22.46
N ALA A 232 1.93 -14.96 -22.09
CA ALA A 232 1.77 -16.05 -23.05
C ALA A 232 0.41 -16.04 -23.78
N LEU A 233 -0.66 -15.66 -23.08
CA LEU A 233 -2.01 -15.54 -23.62
C LEU A 233 -2.12 -14.34 -24.58
N GLU A 234 -1.63 -13.17 -24.16
CA GLU A 234 -1.71 -11.93 -24.97
C GLU A 234 -0.75 -11.93 -26.17
N ASP A 235 0.37 -12.66 -26.11
CA ASP A 235 1.25 -12.88 -27.28
C ASP A 235 0.70 -13.94 -28.25
N GLY A 236 -0.35 -14.67 -27.86
CA GLY A 236 -0.89 -15.80 -28.63
C GLY A 236 0.06 -17.00 -28.70
N LEU A 237 0.97 -17.15 -27.73
CA LEU A 237 1.92 -18.27 -27.67
C LEU A 237 1.23 -19.59 -27.26
N TYR A 238 0.23 -19.50 -26.36
CA TYR A 238 -0.62 -20.60 -25.94
C TYR A 238 -2.08 -20.12 -25.76
N PRO A 239 -2.82 -19.84 -26.85
CA PRO A 239 -4.18 -19.30 -26.79
C PRO A 239 -5.21 -20.25 -26.15
N ASP A 240 -4.96 -21.57 -26.18
CA ASP A 240 -5.80 -22.54 -25.44
C ASP A 240 -5.08 -22.94 -24.14
N PRO A 241 -5.63 -22.65 -22.94
CA PRO A 241 -5.00 -22.99 -21.66
C PRO A 241 -4.85 -24.50 -21.43
N ASP A 242 -5.56 -25.32 -22.19
CA ASP A 242 -5.59 -26.78 -22.12
C ASP A 242 -4.85 -27.47 -23.28
N GLU A 243 -4.21 -26.71 -24.18
CA GLU A 243 -3.27 -27.26 -25.16
C GLU A 243 -1.91 -27.63 -24.54
N LYS A 244 -1.07 -28.30 -25.33
CA LYS A 244 0.21 -28.85 -24.88
C LYS A 244 1.34 -27.86 -25.10
N THR A 245 2.08 -27.54 -24.03
CA THR A 245 3.13 -26.50 -24.04
C THR A 245 4.46 -26.93 -24.67
N ASP A 246 4.61 -28.22 -24.99
CA ASP A 246 5.85 -28.87 -25.44
C ASP A 246 7.06 -28.60 -24.53
N SER A 247 6.79 -28.35 -23.23
CA SER A 247 7.79 -28.20 -22.19
C SER A 247 8.35 -29.56 -21.77
N PRO A 248 9.64 -29.86 -22.00
CA PRO A 248 10.25 -31.08 -21.48
C PRO A 248 10.42 -30.98 -19.95
N ASP A 249 10.52 -32.15 -19.30
CA ASP A 249 10.97 -32.26 -17.92
C ASP A 249 12.00 -33.41 -17.86
N PRO A 250 13.28 -33.15 -17.52
CA PRO A 250 13.87 -31.83 -17.21
C PRO A 250 13.98 -30.91 -18.44
N TRP A 251 13.85 -29.61 -18.22
CA TRP A 251 14.22 -28.57 -19.20
C TRP A 251 15.59 -27.96 -18.84
N ILE A 252 16.43 -27.74 -19.86
CA ILE A 252 17.72 -27.05 -19.72
C ILE A 252 17.51 -25.60 -20.18
N MET A 253 17.91 -24.64 -19.35
CA MET A 253 17.72 -23.22 -19.65
C MET A 253 18.57 -22.80 -20.85
N LYS A 254 17.93 -22.17 -21.84
CA LYS A 254 18.54 -21.73 -23.10
C LYS A 254 19.79 -20.87 -22.85
N GLY A 255 20.90 -21.23 -23.49
CA GLY A 255 22.21 -20.57 -23.30
C GLY A 255 23.04 -21.11 -22.13
N THR A 256 22.59 -22.16 -21.44
CA THR A 256 23.30 -22.78 -20.30
C THR A 256 23.30 -24.31 -20.40
N ASN A 257 24.01 -24.98 -19.49
CA ASN A 257 23.86 -26.42 -19.23
C ASN A 257 23.00 -26.70 -17.98
N THR A 258 22.37 -25.68 -17.41
CA THR A 258 21.68 -25.74 -16.12
C THR A 258 20.23 -26.16 -16.31
N LYS A 259 19.80 -27.20 -15.57
CA LYS A 259 18.40 -27.62 -15.51
C LYS A 259 17.61 -26.67 -14.61
N LEU A 260 16.40 -26.29 -15.01
CA LEU A 260 15.47 -25.58 -14.12
C LEU A 260 14.65 -26.62 -13.32
N PRO A 261 14.81 -26.75 -11.99
CA PRO A 261 14.11 -27.76 -11.21
C PRO A 261 12.64 -27.40 -10.97
N ASN A 262 11.78 -28.41 -10.98
CA ASN A 262 10.42 -28.36 -10.44
C ASN A 262 10.42 -28.68 -8.93
N GLU A 263 9.42 -28.19 -8.20
CA GLU A 263 9.25 -28.46 -6.77
C GLU A 263 8.51 -29.79 -6.58
N GLY A 264 9.24 -30.81 -6.15
CA GLY A 264 8.71 -32.17 -6.00
C GLY A 264 8.49 -32.93 -7.33
N ASN A 265 7.86 -34.09 -7.23
CA ASN A 265 7.54 -34.95 -8.38
C ASN A 265 6.12 -34.64 -8.89
N ILE A 266 6.02 -33.66 -9.80
CA ILE A 266 4.77 -33.09 -10.30
C ILE A 266 4.61 -33.27 -11.83
N PRO A 267 3.39 -33.30 -12.38
CA PRO A 267 3.13 -33.69 -13.78
C PRO A 267 3.43 -32.56 -14.79
N CYS A 268 4.66 -32.04 -14.79
CA CYS A 268 5.06 -30.88 -15.59
C CYS A 268 5.56 -31.21 -17.01
N LYS A 269 5.92 -32.46 -17.29
CA LYS A 269 6.33 -32.89 -18.63
C LYS A 269 5.18 -32.76 -19.62
N ASN A 270 5.32 -31.85 -20.57
CA ASN A 270 4.28 -31.45 -21.51
C ASN A 270 2.92 -31.22 -20.81
N ALA A 271 2.94 -30.44 -19.73
CA ALA A 271 1.74 -29.94 -19.09
C ALA A 271 1.01 -28.95 -19.99
N THR A 272 -0.29 -28.76 -19.74
CA THR A 272 -1.03 -27.62 -20.29
C THR A 272 -0.74 -26.37 -19.47
N LEU A 273 -1.07 -25.18 -19.97
CA LEU A 273 -0.87 -23.94 -19.20
C LEU A 273 -1.68 -23.97 -17.89
N ARG A 274 -2.90 -24.52 -17.91
CA ARG A 274 -3.75 -24.75 -16.72
C ARG A 274 -3.09 -25.70 -15.72
N VAL A 275 -2.65 -26.88 -16.16
CA VAL A 275 -1.97 -27.87 -15.29
C VAL A 275 -0.66 -27.31 -14.74
N ALA A 276 0.08 -26.56 -15.56
CA ALA A 276 1.30 -25.89 -15.15
C ALA A 276 1.05 -24.85 -14.05
N LEU A 277 -0.03 -24.07 -14.13
CA LEU A 277 -0.38 -23.11 -13.07
C LEU A 277 -0.87 -23.83 -11.80
N GLN A 278 -1.72 -24.86 -11.95
CA GLN A 278 -2.26 -25.69 -10.86
C GLN A 278 -1.16 -26.33 -9.99
N TYR A 279 -0.16 -26.93 -10.62
CA TYR A 279 0.98 -27.58 -9.95
C TYR A 279 2.23 -26.68 -9.85
N SER A 280 2.15 -25.42 -10.28
CA SER A 280 3.25 -24.46 -10.19
C SER A 280 4.53 -24.86 -10.95
N CYS A 281 4.43 -25.48 -12.12
CA CYS A 281 5.56 -26.00 -12.91
C CYS A 281 6.59 -24.92 -13.30
N ASN A 282 7.77 -24.93 -12.68
CA ASN A 282 8.89 -24.05 -13.04
C ASN A 282 9.37 -24.28 -14.47
N THR A 283 9.51 -25.53 -14.93
CA THR A 283 10.01 -25.83 -16.28
C THR A 283 9.13 -25.23 -17.38
N VAL A 284 7.81 -25.19 -17.18
CA VAL A 284 6.86 -24.61 -18.14
C VAL A 284 6.97 -23.08 -18.15
N PHE A 285 6.82 -22.42 -17.00
CA PHE A 285 6.84 -20.95 -16.93
C PHE A 285 8.22 -20.34 -17.21
N GLY A 286 9.30 -21.03 -16.83
CA GLY A 286 10.65 -20.63 -17.21
C GLY A 286 10.89 -20.75 -18.71
N LYS A 287 10.41 -21.82 -19.35
CA LYS A 287 10.43 -21.95 -20.82
C LYS A 287 9.63 -20.83 -21.49
N ILE A 288 8.40 -20.57 -21.04
CA ILE A 288 7.55 -19.47 -21.55
C ILE A 288 8.32 -18.14 -21.54
N GLY A 289 8.91 -17.76 -20.39
CA GLY A 289 9.71 -16.54 -20.30
C GLY A 289 10.93 -16.51 -21.23
N SER A 290 11.58 -17.66 -21.41
CA SER A 290 12.74 -17.80 -22.32
C SER A 290 12.38 -17.74 -23.81
N ASP A 291 11.17 -18.19 -24.16
CA ASP A 291 10.64 -18.21 -25.52
C ASP A 291 10.06 -16.85 -25.92
N LEU A 292 9.34 -16.17 -25.01
CA LEU A 292 8.83 -14.80 -25.19
C LEU A 292 9.97 -13.76 -25.22
N GLY A 293 11.02 -13.97 -24.42
CA GLY A 293 12.16 -13.05 -24.30
C GLY A 293 11.90 -11.88 -23.34
N ASN A 294 12.96 -11.13 -23.02
CA ASN A 294 12.92 -10.07 -22.02
C ASN A 294 11.91 -8.98 -22.39
N ASP A 295 11.92 -8.50 -23.64
CA ASP A 295 11.12 -7.35 -24.07
C ASP A 295 9.61 -7.55 -23.86
N LYS A 296 9.08 -8.71 -24.29
CA LYS A 296 7.66 -9.05 -24.13
C LYS A 296 7.27 -9.24 -22.66
N MET A 297 8.13 -9.89 -21.89
CA MET A 297 7.92 -10.08 -20.46
C MET A 297 7.96 -8.75 -19.69
N LEU A 298 8.85 -7.83 -20.09
CA LEU A 298 8.95 -6.49 -19.52
C LEU A 298 7.76 -5.61 -19.89
N ASP A 299 7.29 -5.65 -21.14
CA ASP A 299 6.07 -4.94 -21.56
C ASP A 299 4.85 -5.42 -20.77
N MET A 300 4.68 -6.73 -20.60
CA MET A 300 3.61 -7.27 -19.76
C MET A 300 3.75 -6.84 -18.29
N ALA A 301 4.95 -6.94 -17.72
CA ALA A 301 5.20 -6.49 -16.34
C ALA A 301 4.87 -4.99 -16.15
N LYS A 302 5.28 -4.14 -17.10
CA LYS A 302 4.96 -2.71 -17.13
C LYS A 302 3.46 -2.45 -17.20
N LYS A 303 2.73 -3.18 -18.04
CA LYS A 303 1.26 -3.10 -18.07
C LYS A 303 0.66 -3.41 -16.70
N PHE A 304 1.18 -4.37 -15.93
CA PHE A 304 0.73 -4.61 -14.55
C PHE A 304 1.19 -3.55 -13.53
N GLY A 305 1.99 -2.55 -13.90
CA GLY A 305 2.48 -1.48 -13.02
C GLY A 305 3.91 -1.66 -12.48
N PHE A 306 4.63 -2.71 -12.90
CA PHE A 306 6.05 -2.86 -12.55
C PHE A 306 6.90 -1.77 -13.22
N THR A 307 8.09 -1.55 -12.67
CA THR A 307 9.07 -0.51 -13.00
C THR A 307 8.66 0.93 -12.66
N GLU A 308 7.45 1.14 -12.14
CA GLU A 308 6.94 2.46 -11.74
C GLU A 308 6.52 2.50 -10.26
N GLU A 309 6.59 3.68 -9.66
CA GLU A 309 6.15 3.94 -8.29
C GLU A 309 4.65 4.24 -8.26
N GLN A 310 3.92 3.59 -7.36
CA GLN A 310 2.47 3.76 -7.23
C GLN A 310 2.14 4.76 -6.11
N PHE A 311 1.35 5.80 -6.41
CA PHE A 311 1.01 6.88 -5.48
C PHE A 311 -0.42 6.72 -4.96
N THR A 312 -0.57 6.48 -3.64
CA THR A 312 -1.80 5.91 -3.09
C THR A 312 -2.63 6.70 -2.06
N PRO A 313 -2.33 7.93 -1.56
CA PRO A 313 -1.26 8.85 -1.96
C PRO A 313 0.14 8.51 -1.41
N VAL A 314 0.27 7.63 -0.41
CA VAL A 314 1.59 7.19 0.07
C VAL A 314 2.33 6.49 -1.06
N ARG A 315 3.57 6.88 -1.32
CA ARG A 315 4.40 6.33 -2.39
C ARG A 315 4.83 4.89 -2.09
N SER A 316 4.39 3.95 -2.90
CA SER A 316 4.92 2.58 -2.96
C SER A 316 6.28 2.55 -3.65
N THR A 317 7.16 1.63 -3.24
CA THR A 317 8.42 1.35 -3.94
C THR A 317 8.11 0.70 -5.29
N ALA A 318 8.78 1.15 -6.36
CA ALA A 318 8.66 0.51 -7.66
C ALA A 318 9.06 -0.96 -7.60
N SER A 319 8.21 -1.83 -8.12
CA SER A 319 8.51 -3.26 -8.24
C SER A 319 9.36 -3.52 -9.49
N VAL A 320 10.26 -4.49 -9.45
CA VAL A 320 11.32 -4.66 -10.44
C VAL A 320 11.06 -5.85 -11.36
N PHE A 321 11.22 -5.61 -12.65
CA PHE A 321 11.54 -6.60 -13.68
C PHE A 321 12.53 -5.91 -14.63
N SER A 322 13.74 -6.45 -14.82
CA SER A 322 14.81 -5.72 -15.54
C SER A 322 14.69 -5.80 -17.07
N ASP A 323 15.47 -4.96 -17.73
CA ASP A 323 15.47 -4.66 -19.17
C ASP A 323 16.73 -5.15 -19.93
N ASP A 324 17.68 -5.80 -19.25
CA ASP A 324 18.83 -6.47 -19.87
C ASP A 324 19.04 -7.87 -19.27
N MET A 325 18.27 -8.85 -19.75
CA MET A 325 18.32 -10.24 -19.30
C MET A 325 18.47 -11.20 -20.48
N ASN A 326 19.47 -12.09 -20.38
CA ASN A 326 19.61 -13.20 -21.31
C ASN A 326 18.46 -14.24 -21.14
N PRO A 327 18.27 -15.18 -22.08
CA PRO A 327 17.13 -16.11 -22.04
C PRO A 327 17.02 -16.98 -20.78
N SER A 328 18.13 -17.27 -20.09
CA SER A 328 18.11 -18.03 -18.82
C SER A 328 17.79 -17.15 -17.61
N GLN A 329 18.25 -15.89 -17.61
CA GLN A 329 17.86 -14.89 -16.60
C GLN A 329 16.38 -14.56 -16.72
N THR A 330 15.88 -14.33 -17.94
CA THR A 330 14.45 -14.10 -18.20
C THR A 330 13.60 -15.29 -17.74
N ALA A 331 14.06 -16.53 -17.92
CA ALA A 331 13.38 -17.72 -17.42
C ALA A 331 13.24 -17.74 -15.89
N LEU A 332 14.29 -17.34 -15.16
CA LEU A 332 14.26 -17.25 -13.69
C LEU A 332 13.36 -16.10 -13.21
N SER A 333 13.43 -14.93 -13.85
CA SER A 333 12.57 -13.78 -13.54
C SER A 333 11.10 -14.06 -13.83
N SER A 334 10.80 -14.86 -14.86
CA SER A 334 9.43 -15.30 -15.22
C SER A 334 8.85 -16.36 -14.27
N ILE A 335 9.65 -16.90 -13.35
CA ILE A 335 9.13 -17.64 -12.19
C ILE A 335 9.22 -16.83 -10.88
N GLY A 336 9.46 -15.52 -10.97
CA GLY A 336 9.52 -14.58 -9.85
C GLY A 336 10.79 -14.64 -9.01
N GLN A 337 11.90 -15.12 -9.58
CA GLN A 337 13.23 -15.20 -8.94
C GLN A 337 14.23 -14.28 -9.67
N PHE A 338 15.55 -14.53 -9.52
CA PHE A 338 16.66 -13.72 -10.05
C PHE A 338 16.63 -12.27 -9.56
N ASN A 339 16.08 -11.34 -10.34
CA ASN A 339 15.98 -9.91 -10.01
C ASN A 339 14.53 -9.41 -9.89
N THR A 340 13.53 -10.26 -10.14
CA THR A 340 12.13 -9.89 -9.99
C THR A 340 11.83 -9.68 -8.52
N ALA A 341 11.36 -8.49 -8.15
CA ALA A 341 11.00 -8.14 -6.78
C ALA A 341 9.72 -7.30 -6.78
N ALA A 342 8.80 -7.58 -5.86
CA ALA A 342 7.49 -6.93 -5.83
C ALA A 342 7.07 -6.52 -4.41
N THR A 343 6.36 -5.39 -4.32
CA THR A 343 5.63 -5.03 -3.10
C THR A 343 4.34 -5.85 -2.99
N PRO A 344 3.81 -6.08 -1.78
CA PRO A 344 2.49 -6.69 -1.61
C PRO A 344 1.37 -5.92 -2.31
N LEU A 345 1.44 -4.57 -2.36
CA LEU A 345 0.51 -3.78 -3.17
C LEU A 345 0.59 -4.17 -4.66
N GLN A 346 1.78 -4.25 -5.24
CA GLN A 346 1.98 -4.62 -6.64
C GLN A 346 1.40 -6.01 -6.96
N MET A 347 1.60 -6.98 -6.06
CA MET A 347 1.06 -8.32 -6.26
C MET A 347 -0.46 -8.38 -6.07
N ALA A 348 -1.06 -7.49 -5.26
CA ALA A 348 -2.50 -7.31 -5.19
C ALA A 348 -3.05 -6.67 -6.48
N MET A 349 -2.31 -5.73 -7.08
CA MET A 349 -2.64 -5.13 -8.39
C MET A 349 -2.64 -6.18 -9.52
N VAL A 350 -1.71 -7.15 -9.52
CA VAL A 350 -1.72 -8.27 -10.47
C VAL A 350 -3.02 -9.08 -10.37
N ALA A 351 -3.40 -9.50 -9.14
CA ALA A 351 -4.65 -10.23 -8.94
C ALA A 351 -5.90 -9.38 -9.24
N SER A 352 -5.84 -8.09 -8.95
CA SER A 352 -6.89 -7.10 -9.24
C SER A 352 -7.17 -7.01 -10.74
N ALA A 353 -6.14 -6.82 -11.57
CA ALA A 353 -6.31 -6.71 -13.01
C ALA A 353 -6.87 -8.01 -13.63
N VAL A 354 -6.42 -9.18 -13.17
CA VAL A 354 -7.00 -10.46 -13.60
C VAL A 354 -8.47 -10.58 -13.19
N ALA A 355 -8.83 -10.15 -11.98
CA ALA A 355 -10.21 -10.23 -11.48
C ALA A 355 -11.18 -9.25 -12.17
N ASN A 356 -10.68 -8.09 -12.61
CA ASN A 356 -11.40 -7.00 -13.27
C ASN A 356 -11.35 -7.11 -14.81
N ASP A 357 -11.47 -8.34 -15.32
CA ASP A 357 -11.48 -8.68 -16.76
C ASP A 357 -10.38 -7.97 -17.58
N GLY A 358 -9.18 -7.89 -16.99
CA GLY A 358 -7.96 -7.42 -17.64
C GLY A 358 -7.64 -5.94 -17.45
N LYS A 359 -8.51 -5.17 -16.78
CA LYS A 359 -8.31 -3.73 -16.49
C LYS A 359 -7.65 -3.53 -15.12
N LEU A 360 -6.52 -2.82 -15.09
CA LEU A 360 -5.88 -2.41 -13.85
C LEU A 360 -6.33 -0.99 -13.48
N MET A 361 -7.02 -0.87 -12.35
CA MET A 361 -7.38 0.43 -11.77
C MET A 361 -6.23 1.00 -10.94
N LYS A 362 -6.08 2.32 -10.95
CA LYS A 362 -5.09 3.06 -10.17
C LYS A 362 -5.39 2.95 -8.66
N PRO A 363 -4.46 2.45 -7.83
CA PRO A 363 -4.73 2.18 -6.42
C PRO A 363 -4.81 3.46 -5.57
N TYR A 364 -5.84 3.60 -4.73
CA TYR A 364 -6.00 4.77 -3.83
C TYR A 364 -6.60 4.41 -2.47
N MET A 365 -6.23 5.14 -1.40
CA MET A 365 -6.66 4.90 -0.02
C MET A 365 -7.50 6.03 0.62
N VAL A 366 -7.61 7.19 -0.02
CA VAL A 366 -8.44 8.33 0.42
C VAL A 366 -9.63 8.41 -0.53
N ASP A 367 -10.85 8.23 -0.03
CA ASP A 367 -12.08 8.29 -0.82
C ASP A 367 -12.62 9.72 -0.92
N GLU A 368 -12.55 10.47 0.19
CA GLU A 368 -13.13 11.81 0.31
C GLU A 368 -12.40 12.63 1.39
N LEU A 369 -12.17 13.92 1.12
CA LEU A 369 -11.72 14.89 2.10
C LEU A 369 -12.92 15.73 2.52
N GLN A 370 -13.13 15.88 3.83
CA GLN A 370 -14.33 16.51 4.40
C GLN A 370 -14.00 17.71 5.28
N SER A 371 -14.93 18.66 5.30
CA SER A 371 -15.02 19.74 6.29
C SER A 371 -15.30 19.16 7.70
N PRO A 372 -14.93 19.81 8.82
CA PRO A 372 -15.44 19.46 10.17
C PRO A 372 -16.98 19.40 10.27
N GLY A 373 -17.70 20.05 9.35
CA GLY A 373 -19.17 19.92 9.19
C GLY A 373 -19.61 18.66 8.41
N VAL A 374 -18.69 17.76 8.08
CA VAL A 374 -18.81 16.58 7.20
C VAL A 374 -19.20 16.83 5.74
N ASP A 375 -19.25 18.09 5.30
CA ASP A 375 -19.42 18.43 3.88
C ASP A 375 -18.21 17.96 3.05
N PRO A 376 -18.41 17.34 1.87
CA PRO A 376 -17.32 16.98 0.97
C PRO A 376 -16.60 18.22 0.43
N ILE A 377 -15.26 18.21 0.51
CA ILE A 377 -14.36 19.20 -0.09
C ILE A 377 -13.86 18.67 -1.44
N GLU A 378 -13.43 17.40 -1.44
CA GLU A 378 -12.83 16.72 -2.58
C GLU A 378 -13.18 15.23 -2.49
N LYS A 379 -13.38 14.58 -3.63
CA LYS A 379 -13.70 13.16 -3.73
C LYS A 379 -12.84 12.53 -4.83
N THR A 380 -12.31 11.34 -4.57
CA THR A 380 -11.47 10.63 -5.53
C THR A 380 -12.34 9.84 -6.50
N ASP A 381 -12.24 10.18 -7.79
CA ASP A 381 -12.85 9.41 -8.87
C ASP A 381 -11.90 8.26 -9.32
N PRO A 382 -12.39 7.02 -9.51
CA PRO A 382 -11.59 5.91 -10.02
C PRO A 382 -11.01 6.16 -11.41
N GLU A 383 -9.72 5.90 -11.57
CA GLU A 383 -9.00 6.00 -12.86
C GLU A 383 -8.47 4.63 -13.30
N GLU A 384 -8.59 4.31 -14.59
CA GLU A 384 -7.91 3.16 -15.18
C GLU A 384 -6.43 3.50 -15.36
N LEU A 385 -5.53 2.67 -14.80
CA LEU A 385 -4.09 2.84 -14.91
C LEU A 385 -3.58 2.23 -16.23
N SER A 386 -4.10 1.05 -16.59
CA SER A 386 -3.68 0.28 -17.76
C SER A 386 -4.62 -0.91 -18.01
N GLN A 387 -4.41 -1.61 -19.12
CA GLN A 387 -5.10 -2.87 -19.42
C GLN A 387 -4.07 -3.97 -19.78
N PRO A 388 -3.59 -4.76 -18.81
CA PRO A 388 -2.69 -5.90 -19.05
C PRO A 388 -3.24 -7.01 -19.94
N LEU A 389 -4.55 -7.24 -19.94
CA LEU A 389 -5.19 -8.35 -20.64
C LEU A 389 -6.43 -7.88 -21.41
N SER A 390 -6.71 -8.54 -22.53
CA SER A 390 -8.07 -8.63 -23.06
C SER A 390 -9.01 -9.32 -22.06
N ALA A 391 -10.31 -8.99 -22.11
CA ALA A 391 -11.30 -9.60 -21.21
C ALA A 391 -11.39 -11.13 -21.38
N GLU A 392 -11.19 -11.63 -22.60
CA GLU A 392 -11.17 -13.08 -22.91
C GLU A 392 -9.98 -13.78 -22.23
N ASN A 393 -8.75 -13.28 -22.44
CA ASN A 393 -7.56 -13.84 -21.80
C ASN A 393 -7.57 -13.67 -20.27
N ALA A 394 -8.17 -12.60 -19.76
CA ALA A 394 -8.39 -12.44 -18.33
C ALA A 394 -9.32 -13.53 -17.78
N GLN A 395 -10.42 -13.86 -18.48
CA GLN A 395 -11.34 -14.94 -18.08
C GLN A 395 -10.71 -16.34 -18.19
N ILE A 396 -9.85 -16.57 -19.20
CA ILE A 396 -9.02 -17.78 -19.29
C ILE A 396 -8.11 -17.91 -18.06
N LEU A 397 -7.38 -16.84 -17.73
CA LEU A 397 -6.46 -16.82 -16.59
C LEU A 397 -7.18 -16.91 -15.23
N GLN A 398 -8.37 -16.29 -15.11
CA GLN A 398 -9.28 -16.48 -13.97
C GLN A 398 -9.61 -17.97 -13.80
N SER A 399 -10.07 -18.65 -14.85
CA SER A 399 -10.40 -20.09 -14.81
C SER A 399 -9.20 -20.97 -14.42
N MET A 400 -7.99 -20.61 -14.85
CA MET A 400 -6.76 -21.28 -14.43
C MET A 400 -6.45 -21.03 -12.94
N MET A 401 -6.61 -19.79 -12.45
CA MET A 401 -6.41 -19.43 -11.04
C MET A 401 -7.47 -20.05 -10.11
N GLU A 402 -8.73 -20.20 -10.57
CA GLU A 402 -9.78 -20.97 -9.88
C GLU A 402 -9.38 -22.45 -9.76
N THR A 403 -8.79 -23.03 -10.82
CA THR A 403 -8.29 -24.41 -10.80
C THR A 403 -7.18 -24.64 -9.75
N VAL A 404 -6.33 -23.63 -9.50
CA VAL A 404 -5.30 -23.68 -8.43
C VAL A 404 -5.93 -23.80 -7.04
N VAL A 405 -7.07 -23.15 -6.81
CA VAL A 405 -7.77 -23.17 -5.51
C VAL A 405 -8.64 -24.42 -5.38
N ASP A 406 -9.41 -24.78 -6.40
CA ASP A 406 -10.31 -25.94 -6.33
C ASP A 406 -9.58 -27.30 -6.32
N LYS A 407 -8.42 -27.40 -6.99
CA LYS A 407 -7.74 -28.69 -7.28
C LYS A 407 -6.22 -28.64 -7.14
N GLY A 408 -5.64 -27.52 -6.69
CA GLY A 408 -4.20 -27.29 -6.68
C GLY A 408 -3.67 -26.83 -5.32
N THR A 409 -2.55 -26.10 -5.35
CA THR A 409 -1.82 -25.66 -4.15
C THR A 409 -2.54 -24.58 -3.32
N GLY A 410 -3.61 -23.97 -3.85
CA GLY A 410 -4.32 -22.86 -3.23
C GLY A 410 -5.54 -23.23 -2.39
N SER A 411 -5.81 -24.52 -2.16
CA SER A 411 -7.08 -25.01 -1.58
C SER A 411 -7.47 -24.42 -0.22
N ASN A 412 -6.49 -24.04 0.60
CA ASN A 412 -6.74 -23.36 1.88
C ASN A 412 -7.39 -21.97 1.74
N ALA A 413 -7.36 -21.36 0.55
CA ALA A 413 -8.04 -20.10 0.26
C ALA A 413 -9.52 -20.25 -0.12
N LYS A 414 -10.01 -21.48 -0.31
CA LYS A 414 -11.38 -21.75 -0.76
C LYS A 414 -12.42 -21.25 0.26
N ILE A 415 -13.47 -20.62 -0.25
CA ILE A 415 -14.62 -20.12 0.52
C ILE A 415 -15.89 -20.81 -0.03
N ASP A 416 -16.74 -21.32 0.84
CA ASP A 416 -17.95 -22.03 0.42
C ASP A 416 -18.94 -21.08 -0.26
N GLY A 417 -19.47 -21.49 -1.42
CA GLY A 417 -20.41 -20.70 -2.24
C GLY A 417 -19.78 -19.55 -3.03
N VAL A 418 -18.47 -19.34 -2.95
CA VAL A 418 -17.78 -18.20 -3.59
C VAL A 418 -16.74 -18.73 -4.58
N LYS A 419 -16.66 -18.13 -5.77
CA LYS A 419 -15.57 -18.42 -6.72
C LYS A 419 -14.30 -17.71 -6.25
N VAL A 420 -13.25 -18.48 -6.00
CA VAL A 420 -11.96 -17.94 -5.55
C VAL A 420 -10.88 -18.38 -6.53
N GLY A 421 -10.23 -17.40 -7.17
CA GLY A 421 -9.01 -17.63 -7.94
C GLY A 421 -7.79 -17.25 -7.10
N GLY A 422 -6.68 -17.98 -7.24
CA GLY A 422 -5.45 -17.62 -6.55
C GLY A 422 -4.20 -18.32 -7.05
N LYS A 423 -3.05 -17.94 -6.49
CA LYS A 423 -1.76 -18.57 -6.73
C LYS A 423 -0.86 -18.50 -5.51
N THR A 424 -0.30 -19.66 -5.13
CA THR A 424 0.77 -19.74 -4.13
C THR A 424 2.13 -19.33 -4.71
N GLY A 425 2.95 -18.69 -3.87
CA GLY A 425 4.38 -18.55 -4.04
C GLY A 425 5.13 -19.04 -2.80
N THR A 426 6.28 -19.65 -3.03
CA THR A 426 7.33 -19.86 -2.05
C THR A 426 8.57 -19.30 -2.72
N ALA A 427 9.18 -18.27 -2.15
CA ALA A 427 10.26 -17.52 -2.81
C ALA A 427 11.55 -17.63 -1.99
N GLN A 428 12.57 -18.23 -2.60
CA GLN A 428 13.87 -18.47 -1.94
C GLN A 428 14.70 -17.19 -1.91
N HIS A 429 15.39 -16.92 -0.80
CA HIS A 429 16.31 -15.79 -0.65
C HIS A 429 17.53 -16.15 0.23
N GLY A 430 18.42 -15.16 0.43
CA GLY A 430 19.75 -15.37 0.98
C GLY A 430 20.76 -15.86 -0.07
N VAL A 431 22.05 -15.75 0.23
CA VAL A 431 23.12 -16.29 -0.62
C VAL A 431 22.99 -17.81 -0.66
N ASP A 432 23.09 -18.41 -1.85
CA ASP A 432 22.87 -19.86 -2.07
C ASP A 432 21.52 -20.38 -1.50
N ASN A 433 20.52 -19.51 -1.43
CA ASN A 433 19.21 -19.75 -0.81
C ASN A 433 19.29 -20.10 0.70
N SER A 434 20.27 -19.58 1.43
CA SER A 434 20.52 -19.93 2.84
C SER A 434 19.39 -19.57 3.83
N GLU A 435 18.51 -18.63 3.47
CA GLU A 435 17.48 -18.09 4.37
C GLU A 435 16.13 -18.78 4.15
N ASN A 436 15.22 -18.72 5.14
CA ASN A 436 13.88 -19.28 5.06
C ASN A 436 13.07 -18.60 3.94
N PRO A 437 12.33 -19.32 3.09
CA PRO A 437 11.63 -18.68 1.97
C PRO A 437 10.49 -17.76 2.42
N TYR A 438 10.13 -16.78 1.59
CA TYR A 438 8.91 -16.00 1.78
C TYR A 438 7.68 -16.79 1.32
N ALA A 439 6.66 -16.87 2.18
CA ALA A 439 5.37 -17.47 1.84
C ALA A 439 4.44 -16.41 1.24
N TRP A 440 4.11 -16.57 -0.04
CA TRP A 440 3.27 -15.66 -0.81
C TRP A 440 1.93 -16.30 -1.18
N PHE A 441 0.86 -15.50 -1.17
CA PHE A 441 -0.39 -15.87 -1.82
C PHE A 441 -1.04 -14.63 -2.45
N ILE A 442 -1.39 -14.74 -3.73
CA ILE A 442 -2.28 -13.77 -4.40
C ILE A 442 -3.63 -14.42 -4.69
N SER A 443 -4.71 -13.68 -4.56
CA SER A 443 -6.07 -14.19 -4.74
C SER A 443 -7.04 -13.11 -5.14
N TYR A 444 -8.19 -13.50 -5.67
CA TYR A 444 -9.40 -12.71 -5.72
C TYR A 444 -10.60 -13.59 -5.40
N ALA A 445 -11.71 -12.96 -4.98
CA ALA A 445 -13.00 -13.62 -4.88
C ALA A 445 -13.99 -12.96 -5.85
N LYS A 446 -14.87 -13.77 -6.46
CA LYS A 446 -16.03 -13.33 -7.23
C LYS A 446 -17.33 -13.73 -6.54
N GLY A 447 -18.25 -12.78 -6.41
CA GLY A 447 -19.59 -12.96 -5.85
C GLY A 447 -20.52 -13.72 -6.81
N GLU A 448 -21.72 -14.07 -6.32
CA GLU A 448 -22.76 -14.72 -7.14
C GLU A 448 -23.25 -13.83 -8.30
N ASP A 449 -23.15 -12.51 -8.16
CA ASP A 449 -23.44 -11.50 -9.18
C ASP A 449 -22.34 -11.38 -10.26
N GLY A 450 -21.26 -12.15 -10.14
CA GLY A 450 -20.09 -12.10 -11.03
C GLY A 450 -19.13 -10.96 -10.74
N SER A 451 -19.47 -10.04 -9.82
CA SER A 451 -18.56 -8.96 -9.40
C SER A 451 -17.35 -9.54 -8.65
N ALA A 452 -16.19 -8.90 -8.80
CA ALA A 452 -15.05 -9.18 -7.95
C ALA A 452 -15.01 -8.10 -6.84
N PRO A 453 -15.50 -8.35 -5.62
CA PRO A 453 -15.46 -7.35 -4.56
C PRO A 453 -14.06 -7.12 -3.97
N VAL A 454 -13.09 -8.02 -4.21
CA VAL A 454 -11.76 -7.97 -3.59
C VAL A 454 -10.72 -8.81 -4.34
N ALA A 455 -9.52 -8.25 -4.51
CA ALA A 455 -8.27 -8.97 -4.74
C ALA A 455 -7.31 -8.73 -3.56
N VAL A 456 -6.51 -9.73 -3.21
CA VAL A 456 -5.62 -9.73 -2.04
C VAL A 456 -4.24 -10.28 -2.43
N ALA A 457 -3.19 -9.69 -1.88
CA ALA A 457 -1.88 -10.30 -1.79
C ALA A 457 -1.40 -10.34 -0.34
N VAL A 458 -0.81 -11.48 0.05
CA VAL A 458 -0.26 -11.74 1.38
C VAL A 458 1.19 -12.21 1.21
N VAL A 459 2.10 -11.62 1.98
CA VAL A 459 3.46 -12.14 2.20
C VAL A 459 3.67 -12.37 3.69
N VAL A 460 4.30 -13.50 4.03
CA VAL A 460 4.76 -13.83 5.37
C VAL A 460 6.26 -14.13 5.31
N GLU A 461 7.02 -13.44 6.16
CA GLU A 461 8.44 -13.69 6.44
C GLU A 461 8.46 -14.46 7.78
N ASP A 462 8.74 -15.76 7.74
CA ASP A 462 8.78 -16.60 8.92
C ASP A 462 10.22 -17.07 9.20
N ASP A 463 10.93 -16.26 9.97
CA ASP A 463 12.34 -16.50 10.33
C ASP A 463 12.50 -17.70 11.28
N ASP A 464 11.43 -18.11 11.98
CA ASP A 464 11.45 -19.13 13.04
C ASP A 464 10.84 -20.49 12.62
N ALA A 465 10.02 -20.52 11.56
CA ALA A 465 9.41 -21.75 11.06
C ALA A 465 10.41 -22.73 10.43
N VAL A 466 10.03 -24.02 10.44
CA VAL A 466 10.76 -25.06 9.71
C VAL A 466 10.59 -24.81 8.21
N ARG A 467 11.71 -24.67 7.50
CA ARG A 467 11.78 -24.32 6.08
C ARG A 467 10.79 -25.08 5.18
N ASP A 468 10.60 -26.37 5.41
CA ASP A 468 9.74 -27.24 4.61
C ASP A 468 8.22 -27.05 4.88
N ASP A 469 7.85 -26.45 6.03
CA ASP A 469 6.47 -26.10 6.37
C ASP A 469 6.07 -24.71 5.81
N ILE A 470 7.06 -23.88 5.44
CA ILE A 470 6.83 -22.54 4.89
C ILE A 470 6.34 -22.61 3.45
N SER A 471 5.02 -22.58 3.30
CA SER A 471 4.36 -22.54 2.00
C SER A 471 3.33 -21.42 1.92
N GLY A 472 3.23 -20.79 0.75
CA GLY A 472 2.15 -19.85 0.44
C GLY A 472 0.74 -20.44 0.65
N GLY A 473 0.58 -21.75 0.45
CA GLY A 473 -0.68 -22.46 0.70
C GLY A 473 -0.97 -22.68 2.19
N GLY A 474 0.03 -22.91 3.03
CA GLY A 474 -0.13 -23.11 4.47
C GLY A 474 -0.30 -21.81 5.26
N LEU A 475 0.59 -20.84 5.04
CA LEU A 475 0.67 -19.64 5.89
C LEU A 475 -0.13 -18.45 5.34
N ALA A 476 0.00 -18.17 4.04
CA ALA A 476 -0.53 -16.96 3.42
C ALA A 476 -1.98 -17.11 2.91
N ALA A 477 -2.32 -18.25 2.31
CA ALA A 477 -3.66 -18.52 1.78
C ALA A 477 -4.80 -18.43 2.82
N PRO A 478 -4.68 -18.93 4.07
CA PRO A 478 -5.72 -18.73 5.09
C PRO A 478 -5.90 -17.27 5.50
N ILE A 479 -4.84 -16.45 5.46
CA ILE A 479 -4.93 -15.01 5.74
C ILE A 479 -5.72 -14.34 4.62
N ALA A 480 -5.40 -14.63 3.37
CA ALA A 480 -6.13 -14.12 2.21
C ALA A 480 -7.62 -14.52 2.27
N ARG A 481 -7.93 -15.78 2.62
CA ARG A 481 -9.32 -16.24 2.81
C ARG A 481 -10.08 -15.37 3.79
N ASN A 482 -9.56 -15.21 5.01
CA ASN A 482 -10.22 -14.44 6.06
C ASN A 482 -10.46 -12.97 5.64
N VAL A 483 -9.54 -12.39 4.86
CA VAL A 483 -9.67 -11.02 4.33
C VAL A 483 -10.76 -10.95 3.26
N MET A 484 -10.81 -11.92 2.34
CA MET A 484 -11.86 -11.99 1.32
C MET A 484 -13.25 -12.22 1.94
N GLU A 485 -13.37 -13.15 2.88
CA GLU A 485 -14.60 -13.40 3.66
C GLU A 485 -15.06 -12.14 4.40
N ALA A 486 -14.13 -11.37 4.99
CA ALA A 486 -14.46 -10.13 5.69
C ALA A 486 -15.03 -9.07 4.74
N VAL A 487 -14.48 -8.88 3.55
CA VAL A 487 -15.03 -7.95 2.54
C VAL A 487 -16.41 -8.44 2.07
N ILE A 488 -16.53 -9.71 1.67
CA ILE A 488 -17.78 -10.28 1.13
C ILE A 488 -18.93 -10.15 2.15
N ASN A 489 -18.66 -10.47 3.43
CA ASN A 489 -19.68 -10.37 4.47
C ASN A 489 -19.97 -8.94 4.93
N SER A 490 -19.12 -7.95 4.60
CA SER A 490 -19.38 -6.54 4.87
C SER A 490 -20.24 -5.85 3.81
N LYS A 491 -20.47 -6.50 2.65
CA LYS A 491 -21.39 -6.04 1.59
C LYS A 491 -22.82 -6.63 1.72
N LYS A 492 -23.08 -7.42 2.78
CA LYS A 492 -24.40 -7.97 3.15
C LYS A 492 -25.03 -7.18 4.27
#